data_AF-A0A3M1RLD5-F1
#
_entry.id   AF-A0A3M1RLD5-F1
#
_cell.length_a   1.000
_cell.length_b   1.000
_cell.length_c   1.000
_cell.angle_alpha   90.00
_cell.angle_beta   90.00
_cell.angle_gamma   90.00
#
_symmetry.space_group_name_H-M   'P 1'
#
loop_
_entity.id
_entity.type
_entity.pdbx_description
1 polymer ?
#
loop_
_entity_poly.entity_id
_entity_poly.type
_entity_poly.pdbx_seq_one_letter_code
_entity_poly.pdbx_strand_id
1 'polypeptide(L)'
;ANQRSILVEIVEGESPSPEDCSPIGRVTVHNLPPELPEKWPVDVIFRYKTNGRLKVRVVVPDTEAKVESEFTREIGLPKEHLDGWREYISGKPPGKYG
;
A
#
# COMPACT_ATOMS: atom_id res chain seq x y z
N ALA A 1 -17.96 17.72 8.96
CA ALA A 1 -17.49 16.92 10.10
C ALA A 1 -18.36 15.67 10.32
N ASN A 2 -17.86 14.64 11.02
CA ASN A 2 -18.37 13.24 11.16
C ASN A 2 -17.75 12.22 10.18
N GLN A 3 -16.44 12.31 9.95
CA GLN A 3 -15.70 11.29 9.22
C GLN A 3 -15.67 9.99 10.05
N ARG A 4 -16.14 8.88 9.48
CA ARG A 4 -16.23 7.58 10.17
C ARG A 4 -15.11 6.60 9.82
N SER A 5 -14.35 6.93 8.78
CA SER A 5 -13.24 6.11 8.31
C SER A 5 -12.17 6.94 7.63
N ILE A 6 -10.94 6.44 7.64
CA ILE A 6 -9.80 6.97 6.87
C ILE A 6 -9.36 5.87 5.92
N LEU A 7 -9.19 6.20 4.64
CA LEU A 7 -8.50 5.36 3.66
C LEU A 7 -7.08 5.91 3.48
N VAL A 8 -6.09 5.04 3.64
CA VAL A 8 -4.68 5.33 3.36
C VAL A 8 -4.25 4.46 2.19
N GLU A 9 -3.93 5.10 1.07
CA GLU A 9 -3.37 4.45 -0.12
C GLU A 9 -1.85 4.58 -0.09
N ILE A 10 -1.17 3.46 -0.32
CA ILE A 10 0.29 3.36 -0.24
C ILE A 10 0.80 3.13 -1.67
N VAL A 11 1.65 4.05 -2.13
CA VAL A 11 2.26 4.02 -3.46
C VAL A 11 3.79 4.18 -3.34
N GLU A 12 4.52 3.70 -4.34
CA GLU A 12 5.98 3.84 -4.47
C GLU A 12 6.30 4.42 -5.86
N GLY A 13 7.05 5.53 -5.89
CA GLY A 13 7.42 6.21 -7.13
C GLY A 13 8.14 7.53 -6.86
N GLU A 14 8.64 8.14 -7.93
CA GLU A 14 9.35 9.43 -7.90
C GLU A 14 8.44 10.60 -8.32
N SER A 15 7.23 10.31 -8.80
CA SER A 15 6.26 11.32 -9.19
C SER A 15 5.66 12.01 -7.96
N PRO A 16 5.43 13.34 -7.99
CA PRO A 16 4.62 14.01 -6.97
C PRO A 16 3.13 13.66 -7.06
N SER A 17 2.72 13.05 -8.17
CA SER A 17 1.36 12.62 -8.48
C SER A 17 1.20 11.14 -8.08
N PRO A 18 0.37 10.81 -7.07
CA PRO A 18 0.20 9.43 -6.61
C PRO A 18 -0.33 8.47 -7.69
N GLU A 19 -1.14 8.96 -8.62
CA GLU A 19 -1.68 8.18 -9.74
C GLU A 19 -0.61 7.74 -10.75
N ASP A 20 0.53 8.42 -10.79
CA ASP A 20 1.68 8.06 -11.63
C ASP A 20 2.71 7.16 -10.89
N CYS A 21 2.39 6.75 -9.66
CA CYS A 21 3.22 5.87 -8.84
C CYS A 21 2.71 4.43 -8.86
N SER A 22 3.56 3.47 -8.49
CA SER A 22 3.18 2.06 -8.40
C SER A 22 2.39 1.80 -7.12
N PRO A 23 1.18 1.24 -7.18
CA PRO A 23 0.40 0.93 -5.98
C PRO A 23 1.04 -0.23 -5.21
N ILE A 24 1.17 -0.08 -3.89
CA ILE A 24 1.62 -1.14 -2.97
C ILE A 24 0.42 -1.75 -2.26
N GLY A 25 -0.55 -0.94 -1.84
CA GLY A 25 -1.70 -1.42 -1.09
C GLY A 25 -2.52 -0.31 -0.45
N ARG A 26 -3.51 -0.71 0.35
CA ARG A 26 -4.43 0.20 1.04
C ARG A 26 -4.78 -0.27 2.44
N VAL A 27 -4.93 0.66 3.38
CA VAL A 27 -5.41 0.44 4.74
C VAL A 27 -6.66 1.28 4.95
N THR A 28 -7.70 0.68 5.53
CA THR A 28 -8.86 1.45 5.99
C THR A 28 -8.97 1.37 7.50
N VAL A 29 -8.99 2.54 8.15
CA VAL A 29 -9.38 2.67 9.56
C VAL A 29 -10.88 2.91 9.60
N HIS A 30 -11.63 2.04 10.26
CA HIS A 30 -13.07 2.16 10.44
C HIS A 30 -13.43 2.57 11.86
N ASN A 31 -14.70 2.90 12.08
CA ASN A 31 -15.29 3.17 13.40
C ASN A 31 -14.58 4.29 14.17
N LEU A 32 -14.25 5.38 13.47
CA LEU A 32 -13.70 6.56 14.12
C LEU A 32 -14.73 7.18 15.09
N PRO A 33 -14.28 7.70 16.24
CA PRO A 33 -15.13 8.46 17.14
C PRO A 33 -15.84 9.61 16.41
N PRO A 34 -17.17 9.79 16.60
CA PRO A 34 -17.94 10.81 15.89
C PRO A 34 -17.55 12.24 16.29
N GLU A 35 -16.99 12.42 17.49
CA GLU A 35 -16.49 13.70 18.00
C GLU A 35 -15.10 14.12 17.49
N LEU A 36 -14.47 13.35 16.60
CA LEU A 36 -13.19 13.77 16.01
C LEU A 36 -13.36 15.08 15.22
N PRO A 37 -12.63 16.15 15.57
CA PRO A 37 -12.70 17.38 14.80
C PRO A 37 -12.04 17.20 13.44
N GLU A 38 -12.38 18.08 12.51
CA GLU A 38 -11.73 18.11 11.21
C GLU A 38 -10.22 18.39 11.39
N LYS A 39 -9.41 17.81 10.50
CA LYS A 39 -7.93 17.91 10.53
C LYS A 39 -7.27 17.28 11.76
N TRP A 40 -7.96 16.38 12.47
CA TRP A 40 -7.33 15.55 13.49
C TRP A 40 -6.12 14.79 12.90
N PRO A 41 -4.99 14.72 13.62
CA PRO A 41 -3.80 14.05 13.12
C PRO A 41 -4.03 12.54 12.89
N VAL A 42 -3.30 12.00 11.92
CA VAL A 42 -3.22 10.57 11.63
C VAL A 42 -1.75 10.21 11.48
N ASP A 43 -1.26 9.32 12.33
CA ASP A 43 0.12 8.86 12.27
C ASP A 43 0.21 7.64 11.35
N VAL A 44 1.01 7.76 10.29
CA VAL A 44 1.29 6.67 9.35
C VAL A 44 2.75 6.28 9.48
N ILE A 45 3.00 5.06 9.96
CA ILE A 45 4.34 4.57 10.30
C ILE A 45 4.73 3.48 9.31
N PHE A 46 5.83 3.72 8.58
CA PHE A 46 6.41 2.77 7.63
C PHE A 46 7.62 2.08 8.27
N ARG A 47 7.66 0.75 8.21
CA ARG A 47 8.81 -0.03 8.68
C ARG A 47 9.19 -1.11 7.68
N TYR A 48 10.38 -0.98 7.11
CA TYR A 48 11.03 -2.07 6.39
C TYR A 48 11.50 -3.14 7.38
N LYS A 49 11.05 -4.38 7.15
CA LYS A 49 11.57 -5.55 7.86
C LYS A 49 12.85 -6.04 7.17
N THR A 50 13.66 -6.80 7.89
CA THR A 50 14.94 -7.38 7.39
C THR A 50 14.77 -8.27 6.16
N ASN A 51 13.56 -8.79 5.91
CA ASN A 51 13.21 -9.58 4.74
C ASN A 51 12.68 -8.75 3.56
N GLY A 52 12.83 -7.42 3.60
CA GLY A 52 12.37 -6.52 2.54
C GLY A 52 10.86 -6.25 2.52
N ARG A 53 10.07 -6.79 3.45
CA ARG A 53 8.63 -6.51 3.56
C ARG A 53 8.37 -5.14 4.18
N LEU A 54 7.30 -4.47 3.72
CA LEU A 54 6.86 -3.19 4.23
C LEU A 54 5.71 -3.38 5.22
N LYS A 55 5.96 -3.06 6.49
CA LYS A 55 4.89 -2.97 7.50
C LYS A 55 4.39 -1.54 7.55
N VAL A 56 3.07 -1.34 7.50
CA VAL A 56 2.43 -0.02 7.58
C VAL A 56 1.44 0.00 8.73
N ARG A 57 1.63 0.92 9.66
CA ARG A 57 0.73 1.08 10.81
C ARG A 57 0.06 2.44 10.74
N VAL A 58 -1.26 2.46 10.91
CA VAL A 58 -2.06 3.70 10.94
C VAL A 58 -2.64 3.86 12.34
N VAL A 59 -2.36 5.01 12.97
CA VAL A 59 -2.81 5.32 14.32
C VAL A 59 -3.54 6.65 14.30
N VAL A 60 -4.71 6.69 14.95
CA VAL A 60 -5.42 7.93 15.24
C VAL A 60 -5.14 8.28 16.70
N PRO A 61 -4.32 9.32 17.00
CA PRO A 61 -3.94 9.68 18.36
C PRO A 61 -5.13 9.97 19.26
N ASP A 62 -4.95 9.74 20.56
CA ASP A 62 -5.96 9.89 21.63
C ASP A 62 -7.28 9.14 21.39
N THR A 63 -7.23 8.10 20.56
CA THR A 63 -8.32 7.15 20.36
C THR A 63 -7.83 5.71 20.51
N GLU A 64 -8.77 4.80 20.73
CA GLU A 64 -8.49 3.35 20.60
C GLU A 64 -8.46 2.89 19.14
N ALA A 65 -8.78 3.76 18.18
CA ALA A 65 -8.77 3.44 16.76
C ALA A 65 -7.34 3.32 16.23
N LYS A 66 -6.79 2.11 16.35
CA LYS A 66 -5.49 1.71 15.82
C LYS A 66 -5.70 0.57 14.84
N VAL A 67 -5.18 0.71 13.63
CA VAL A 67 -5.17 -0.36 12.63
C VAL A 67 -3.74 -0.61 12.19
N GLU A 68 -3.29 -1.84 12.37
CA GLU A 68 -1.98 -2.28 11.92
C GLU A 68 -2.16 -3.26 10.76
N SER A 69 -1.50 -3.00 9.64
CA SER A 69 -1.53 -3.85 8.46
C SER A 69 -0.11 -4.19 8.00
N GLU A 70 0.09 -5.41 7.54
CA GLU A 70 1.36 -5.81 6.91
C GLU A 70 1.13 -6.00 5.42
N PHE A 71 1.92 -5.31 4.61
CA PHE A 71 1.87 -5.43 3.17
C PHE A 71 3.04 -6.27 2.68
N THR A 72 2.73 -7.25 1.84
CA THR A 72 3.77 -7.87 1.03
C THR A 72 3.95 -6.97 -0.17
N ARG A 73 5.17 -6.45 -0.35
CA ARG A 73 5.54 -5.75 -1.58
C ARG A 73 5.39 -6.77 -2.72
N GLU A 74 4.50 -6.51 -3.67
CA GLU A 74 4.50 -7.27 -4.93
C GLU A 74 5.76 -6.84 -5.70
N ILE A 75 6.88 -7.48 -5.38
CA ILE A 75 8.13 -7.27 -6.10
C ILE A 75 8.04 -8.08 -7.38
N GLY A 76 7.50 -7.48 -8.43
CA GLY A 76 7.46 -8.12 -9.73
C GLY A 76 6.52 -7.45 -10.71
N LEU A 77 6.85 -7.60 -11.98
CA LEU A 77 5.87 -7.43 -13.04
C LEU A 77 4.81 -8.55 -12.90
N PRO A 78 3.52 -8.26 -13.12
CA PRO A 78 2.51 -9.31 -13.28
C PRO A 78 3.00 -10.35 -14.27
N LYS A 79 2.57 -11.61 -14.11
CA LYS A 79 3.01 -12.70 -14.99
C LYS A 79 2.87 -12.35 -16.47
N GLU A 80 1.77 -11.71 -16.84
CA GLU A 80 1.49 -11.23 -18.19
C GLU A 80 2.59 -10.29 -18.72
N HIS A 81 3.06 -9.39 -17.86
CA HIS A 81 4.13 -8.47 -18.20
C HIS A 81 5.49 -9.19 -18.26
N LEU A 82 5.78 -10.10 -17.32
CA LEU A 82 7.01 -10.92 -17.36
C LEU A 82 7.09 -11.79 -18.62
N ASP A 83 5.98 -12.39 -19.02
CA ASP A 83 5.89 -13.21 -20.23
C ASP A 83 6.06 -12.34 -21.48
N GLY A 84 5.50 -11.12 -21.51
CA GLY A 84 5.73 -10.15 -22.58
C GLY A 84 7.20 -9.73 -22.73
N TRP A 85 7.87 -9.40 -21.61
CA TRP A 85 9.31 -9.08 -21.63
C TRP A 85 10.18 -10.28 -22.06
N ARG A 86 9.80 -11.49 -21.65
CA ARG A 86 10.49 -12.72 -22.02
C ARG A 86 10.39 -13.01 -23.51
N GLU A 87 9.21 -12.83 -24.11
CA GLU A 87 9.03 -12.96 -25.56
C GLU A 87 9.86 -11.90 -26.30
N TYR A 88 9.80 -10.64 -25.86
CA TYR A 88 10.54 -9.54 -26.48
C TYR A 88 12.06 -9.73 -26.43
N ILE A 89 12.62 -10.12 -25.29
CA ILE A 89 14.08 -10.24 -25.10
C ILE A 89 14.63 -11.56 -25.64
N SER A 90 13.91 -12.67 -25.42
CA SER A 90 14.44 -14.02 -25.67
C SER A 90 13.77 -14.76 -26.83
N GLY A 91 12.68 -14.24 -27.39
CA GLY A 91 11.88 -14.92 -28.42
C GLY A 91 11.20 -16.19 -27.93
N LYS A 92 11.19 -16.47 -26.61
CA LYS A 92 10.58 -17.66 -26.04
C LYS A 92 9.14 -17.37 -25.61
N PRO A 93 8.19 -18.30 -25.87
CA PRO A 93 6.80 -18.17 -25.43
C PRO A 93 6.70 -18.11 -23.89
N PRO A 94 5.54 -17.80 -23.29
CA PRO A 94 5.33 -17.72 -21.84
C PRO A 94 5.87 -18.91 -21.02
N GLY A 95 6.30 -18.65 -19.79
CA GLY A 95 6.86 -19.66 -18.89
C GLY A 95 5.83 -20.57 -18.25
N LYS A 96 6.08 -21.90 -18.27
CA LYS A 96 5.48 -22.80 -17.27
C LYS A 96 6.24 -22.61 -15.96
N TYR A 97 5.69 -21.76 -15.10
CA TYR A 97 6.13 -21.65 -13.71
C TYR A 97 5.38 -22.72 -12.91
N GLY A 98 6.12 -23.66 -12.33
CA GLY A 98 5.61 -24.73 -11.46
C GLY A 98 5.91 -24.43 -10.01
#